data_AF-A0A8K0D1A4-F1
#
_entry.id   AF-A0A8K0D1A4-F1
#
_cell.length_a   1.000
_cell.length_b   1.000
_cell.length_c   1.000
_cell.angle_alpha   90.00
_cell.angle_beta   90.00
_cell.angle_gamma   90.00
#
_symmetry.space_group_name_H-M   'P 1'
#
loop_
_entity.id
_entity.type
_entity.pdbx_description
1 polymer ?
#
loop_
_entity_poly.entity_id
_entity_poly.type
_entity_poly.pdbx_seq_one_letter_code
_entity_poly.pdbx_strand_id
1 'polypeptide(L)'
;MSLTCKIVTGRPRHPANQGSVERSNQNAEAMLFASEGEAVDRKKTFCVVCGMESTGTHLCDISKNPVHAVCGRTVAEKGHGSRILCYLCQKEGNIKEQREHAPQNKKGFAEKMKDNSSKKFKDLLVGSTVLIDVPKVDRGPLDANNITEIVLNIKKIFRIGTSVGIKY
;
A
#
# COMPACT_ATOMS: atom_id res chain seq x y z
N MET A 1 -21.31 12.04 -26.64
CA MET A 1 -20.60 12.57 -25.45
C MET A 1 -19.11 12.39 -25.68
N SER A 2 -18.41 13.47 -26.04
CA SER A 2 -16.96 13.46 -26.28
C SER A 2 -16.24 13.29 -24.94
N LEU A 3 -15.56 12.15 -24.74
CA LEU A 3 -14.75 11.94 -23.54
C LEU A 3 -13.50 12.82 -23.62
N THR A 4 -13.54 13.98 -22.98
CA THR A 4 -12.35 14.84 -22.81
C THR A 4 -11.48 14.24 -21.73
N CYS A 5 -10.33 13.67 -22.11
CA CYS A 5 -9.34 13.19 -21.15
C CYS A 5 -8.55 14.38 -20.61
N LYS A 6 -8.64 14.65 -19.29
CA LYS A 6 -7.89 15.73 -18.63
C LYS A 6 -6.60 15.13 -18.07
N ILE A 7 -5.46 15.64 -18.55
CA ILE A 7 -4.15 15.28 -18.01
C ILE A 7 -4.00 15.96 -16.65
N VAL A 8 -3.76 15.16 -15.60
CA VAL A 8 -3.51 15.64 -14.24
C VAL A 8 -2.07 15.32 -13.88
N THR A 9 -1.25 16.34 -13.66
CA THR A 9 0.13 16.22 -13.22
C THR A 9 0.26 16.52 -11.73
N GLY A 10 1.16 15.81 -11.04
CA GLY A 10 1.51 16.08 -9.65
C GLY A 10 2.46 17.27 -9.51
N ARG A 11 2.77 17.67 -8.27
CA ARG A 11 3.81 18.67 -8.02
C ARG A 11 5.14 18.21 -8.63
N PRO A 12 5.92 19.13 -9.21
CA PRO A 12 7.24 18.81 -9.72
C PRO A 12 8.08 18.08 -8.68
N ARG A 13 8.64 16.93 -9.08
CA ARG A 13 9.58 16.13 -8.27
C ARG A 13 9.06 15.69 -6.90
N HIS A 14 7.74 15.53 -6.77
CA HIS A 14 7.12 14.98 -5.56
C HIS A 14 6.47 13.62 -5.86
N PRO A 15 7.25 12.52 -5.86
CA PRO A 15 6.83 11.16 -6.27
C PRO A 15 5.62 10.63 -5.49
N ALA A 16 5.51 11.00 -4.21
CA ALA A 16 4.37 10.61 -3.35
C ALA A 16 2.98 10.99 -3.92
N ASN A 17 2.88 11.99 -4.80
CA ASN A 17 1.64 12.35 -5.49
C ASN A 17 1.14 11.25 -6.44
N GLN A 18 2.01 10.32 -6.84
CA GLN A 18 1.72 9.15 -7.66
C GLN A 18 2.07 7.84 -6.93
N GLY A 19 2.15 7.87 -5.60
CA GLY A 19 2.64 6.74 -4.80
C GLY A 19 1.82 5.44 -4.94
N SER A 20 0.57 5.51 -5.44
CA SER A 20 -0.19 4.29 -5.76
C SER A 20 0.39 3.55 -6.96
N VAL A 21 0.83 4.27 -7.99
CA VAL A 21 1.46 3.71 -9.18
C VAL A 21 2.86 3.22 -8.82
N GLU A 22 3.62 4.00 -8.05
CA GLU A 22 4.98 3.62 -7.61
C GLU A 22 5.00 2.31 -6.83
N ARG A 23 4.09 2.13 -5.87
CA ARG A 23 3.96 0.85 -5.12
C ARG A 23 3.49 -0.30 -6.00
N SER A 24 2.64 -0.02 -6.99
CA SER A 24 2.17 -1.05 -7.92
C SER A 24 3.29 -1.51 -8.85
N ASN A 25 4.17 -0.60 -9.27
CA ASN A 25 5.33 -0.93 -10.09
C ASN A 25 6.31 -1.83 -9.33
N GLN A 26 6.56 -1.55 -8.05
CA GLN A 26 7.38 -2.43 -7.20
C GLN A 26 6.82 -3.85 -7.08
N ASN A 27 5.49 -3.98 -6.96
CA ASN A 27 4.84 -5.29 -6.93
C ASN A 27 4.97 -6.03 -8.27
N ALA A 28 4.85 -5.31 -9.39
CA ALA A 28 5.01 -5.90 -10.72
C ALA A 28 6.44 -6.43 -10.94
N GLU A 29 7.45 -5.66 -10.54
CA GLU A 29 8.86 -6.06 -10.60
C GLU A 29 9.14 -7.31 -9.75
N ALA A 30 8.56 -7.39 -8.55
CA ALA A 30 8.73 -8.54 -7.66
C ALA A 30 8.08 -9.83 -8.22
N MET A 31 6.95 -9.72 -8.92
CA MET A 31 6.27 -10.88 -9.50
C MET A 31 6.99 -11.42 -10.73
N LEU A 32 7.62 -10.55 -11.53
CA LEU A 32 8.41 -10.95 -12.70
C LEU A 32 9.68 -11.74 -12.31
N PHE A 33 10.22 -11.53 -11.11
CA PHE A 33 11.35 -12.29 -10.59
C PHE A 33 10.98 -13.69 -10.05
N ALA A 34 9.71 -13.96 -9.78
CA ALA A 34 9.27 -15.17 -9.07
C ALA A 34 8.89 -16.34 -9.99
N SER A 35 8.90 -16.16 -11.32
CA SER A 35 8.46 -17.17 -12.28
C SER A 35 9.61 -17.69 -13.15
N GLU A 36 10.51 -18.45 -12.54
CA GLU A 36 11.34 -19.43 -13.25
C GLU A 36 11.24 -20.77 -12.50
N GLY A 37 10.50 -21.71 -13.07
CA GLY A 37 10.31 -23.05 -12.50
C GLY A 37 9.66 -23.98 -13.51
N GLU A 38 10.43 -24.97 -13.96
CA GLU A 38 10.08 -25.96 -15.00
C GLU A 38 9.08 -27.02 -14.53
N ALA A 39 8.34 -27.61 -15.47
CA ALA A 39 7.30 -28.61 -15.25
C ALA A 39 7.79 -30.04 -15.49
N VAL A 40 7.42 -31.01 -14.63
CA VAL A 40 7.30 -32.44 -15.01
C VAL A 40 6.20 -33.17 -14.23
N ASP A 41 5.47 -34.00 -15.00
CA ASP A 41 4.34 -34.89 -14.69
C ASP A 41 4.62 -36.07 -13.74
N ARG A 42 3.60 -36.39 -12.93
CA ARG A 42 3.07 -37.73 -12.54
C ARG A 42 2.03 -37.49 -11.44
N LYS A 43 0.81 -38.02 -11.58
CA LYS A 43 -0.36 -37.78 -10.68
C LYS A 43 -0.08 -38.17 -9.22
N LYS A 44 0.59 -37.29 -8.50
CA LYS A 44 0.76 -37.29 -7.05
C LYS A 44 -0.12 -36.18 -6.51
N THR A 45 -0.87 -36.46 -5.46
CA THR A 45 -1.64 -35.44 -4.76
C THR A 45 -0.69 -34.65 -3.86
N PHE A 46 -0.55 -33.35 -4.12
CA PHE A 46 0.34 -32.48 -3.33
C PHE A 46 -0.46 -31.63 -2.36
N CYS A 47 0.08 -31.42 -1.16
CA CYS A 47 -0.51 -30.52 -0.18
C CYS A 47 -0.40 -29.07 -0.66
N VAL A 48 -1.52 -28.34 -0.69
CA VAL A 48 -1.56 -26.95 -1.20
C VAL A 48 -0.77 -25.97 -0.32
N VAL A 49 -0.49 -26.32 0.93
CA VAL A 49 0.21 -25.42 1.86
C VAL A 49 1.73 -25.58 1.78
N CYS A 50 2.25 -26.81 1.69
CA CYS A 50 3.68 -27.09 1.76
C CYS A 50 4.29 -27.65 0.47
N GLY A 51 3.47 -27.96 -0.55
CA GLY A 51 3.95 -28.49 -1.84
C GLY A 51 4.49 -29.92 -1.79
N MET A 52 4.50 -30.57 -0.61
CA MET A 52 4.94 -31.96 -0.46
C MET A 52 3.83 -32.95 -0.79
N GLU A 53 4.23 -34.19 -1.13
CA GLU A 53 3.31 -35.28 -1.41
C GLU A 53 2.37 -35.55 -0.22
N SER A 54 1.09 -35.71 -0.53
CA SER A 54 0.01 -35.92 0.43
C SER A 54 -0.70 -37.23 0.13
N THR A 55 -1.06 -37.96 1.18
CA THR A 55 -1.87 -39.19 1.09
C THR A 55 -3.32 -38.93 0.67
N GLY A 56 -3.74 -37.65 0.55
CA GLY A 56 -5.08 -37.27 0.12
C GLY A 56 -6.19 -37.56 1.13
N THR A 57 -5.85 -38.00 2.35
CA THR A 57 -6.81 -38.44 3.38
C THR A 57 -7.61 -37.28 3.99
N HIS A 58 -7.02 -36.08 4.05
CA HIS A 58 -7.66 -34.89 4.59
C HIS A 58 -7.83 -33.84 3.51
N LEU A 59 -9.05 -33.35 3.34
CA LEU A 59 -9.41 -32.32 2.38
C LEU A 59 -9.79 -31.04 3.13
N CYS A 60 -9.45 -29.89 2.55
CA CYS A 60 -9.93 -28.60 3.03
C CYS A 60 -11.45 -28.47 2.79
N ASP A 61 -12.20 -28.02 3.79
CA ASP A 61 -13.66 -27.83 3.68
C ASP A 61 -14.03 -26.78 2.60
N ILE A 62 -13.19 -25.76 2.41
CA ILE A 62 -13.44 -24.65 1.48
C ILE A 62 -12.87 -24.96 0.09
N SER A 63 -11.56 -25.23 0.01
CA SER A 63 -10.88 -25.39 -1.27
C SER A 63 -10.95 -26.81 -1.83
N LYS A 64 -11.44 -27.78 -1.05
CA LYS A 64 -11.55 -29.22 -1.40
C LYS A 64 -10.24 -29.87 -1.85
N ASN A 65 -9.12 -29.18 -1.65
CA ASN A 65 -7.80 -29.65 -2.01
C ASN A 65 -7.20 -30.46 -0.85
N PRO A 66 -6.28 -31.40 -1.15
CA PRO A 66 -5.60 -32.20 -0.15
C PRO A 66 -4.67 -31.36 0.72
N VAL A 67 -4.71 -31.62 2.03
CA VAL A 67 -3.96 -30.87 3.06
C VAL A 67 -3.47 -31.87 4.10
N HIS A 68 -2.23 -31.74 4.59
CA HIS A 68 -1.81 -32.54 5.75
C HIS A 68 -2.53 -32.08 7.02
N ALA A 69 -2.82 -33.00 7.95
CA ALA A 69 -3.43 -32.65 9.23
C ALA A 69 -2.63 -31.60 10.03
N VAL A 70 -1.30 -31.55 9.84
CA VAL A 70 -0.40 -30.56 10.45
C VAL A 70 -0.43 -29.20 9.73
N CYS A 71 -0.73 -29.20 8.41
CA CYS A 71 -0.77 -27.99 7.58
C CYS A 71 -2.14 -27.29 7.59
N GLY A 72 -3.13 -27.86 8.27
CA GLY A 72 -4.46 -27.32 8.45
C GLY A 72 -4.85 -27.25 9.93
N ARG A 73 -5.91 -26.51 10.23
CA ARG A 73 -6.48 -26.45 11.58
C ARG A 73 -7.84 -27.13 11.58
N THR A 74 -8.09 -27.94 12.60
CA THR A 74 -9.40 -28.53 12.86
C THR A 74 -10.31 -27.47 13.47
N VAL A 75 -11.53 -27.34 12.94
CA VAL A 75 -12.48 -26.28 13.35
C VAL A 75 -13.54 -26.80 14.32
N ALA A 76 -13.66 -28.13 14.51
CA ALA A 76 -14.68 -28.75 15.37
C ALA A 76 -14.06 -29.57 16.51
N GLU A 77 -14.78 -29.62 17.65
CA GLU A 77 -14.41 -30.34 18.87
C GLU A 77 -14.44 -31.86 18.70
N LYS A 78 -13.57 -32.50 19.49
CA LYS A 78 -13.28 -33.92 19.69
C LYS A 78 -14.37 -34.90 19.18
N GLY A 79 -14.21 -35.35 17.94
CA GLY A 79 -14.97 -36.46 17.36
C GLY A 79 -14.31 -36.97 16.07
N HIS A 80 -14.60 -38.22 15.70
CA HIS A 80 -14.19 -38.80 14.41
C HIS A 80 -15.00 -38.14 13.28
N GLY A 81 -14.39 -37.18 12.57
CA GLY A 81 -15.03 -36.41 11.50
C GLY A 81 -14.79 -34.89 11.52
N SER A 82 -13.77 -34.42 12.25
CA SER A 82 -13.46 -32.99 12.35
C SER A 82 -13.10 -32.37 11.00
N ARG A 83 -13.78 -31.27 10.65
CA ARG A 83 -13.51 -30.51 9.42
C ARG A 83 -12.18 -29.78 9.52
N ILE A 84 -11.35 -29.91 8.49
CA ILE A 84 -10.02 -29.30 8.40
C ILE A 84 -10.08 -28.12 7.44
N LEU A 85 -9.54 -26.98 7.86
CA LEU A 85 -9.29 -25.83 6.99
C LEU A 85 -7.80 -25.68 6.73
N CYS A 86 -7.42 -25.41 5.49
CA CYS A 86 -6.03 -25.12 5.16
C CYS A 86 -5.63 -23.72 5.66
N TYR A 87 -4.33 -23.55 5.94
CA TYR A 87 -3.79 -22.25 6.37
C TYR A 87 -4.10 -21.12 5.39
N LEU A 88 -4.15 -21.39 4.08
CA LEU A 88 -4.43 -20.38 3.07
C LEU A 88 -5.87 -19.86 3.14
N CYS A 89 -6.87 -20.74 3.22
CA CYS A 89 -8.27 -20.33 3.35
C CYS A 89 -8.54 -19.62 4.68
N GLN A 90 -7.85 -20.04 5.75
CA GLN A 90 -7.90 -19.30 7.02
C GLN A 90 -7.31 -17.89 6.87
N LYS A 91 -6.14 -17.78 6.22
CA LYS A 91 -5.48 -16.49 5.96
C LYS A 91 -6.35 -15.59 5.09
N GLU A 92 -7.03 -16.13 4.08
CA GLU A 92 -7.99 -15.39 3.26
C GLU A 92 -9.16 -14.85 4.07
N GLY A 93 -9.74 -15.66 4.97
CA GLY A 93 -10.77 -15.22 5.91
C GLY A 93 -10.31 -14.05 6.77
N ASN A 94 -9.14 -14.19 7.40
CA ASN A 94 -8.54 -13.12 8.21
C ASN A 94 -8.25 -11.87 7.37
N ILE A 95 -7.78 -12.02 6.13
CA ILE A 95 -7.54 -10.88 5.23
C ILE A 95 -8.85 -10.16 4.90
N LYS A 96 -9.95 -10.88 4.69
CA LYS A 96 -11.27 -10.27 4.43
C LYS A 96 -11.76 -9.47 5.63
N GLU A 97 -11.73 -10.06 6.82
CA GLU A 97 -12.10 -9.39 8.07
C GLU A 97 -11.23 -8.13 8.29
N GLN A 98 -9.91 -8.25 8.14
CA GLN A 98 -9.00 -7.11 8.24
C GLN A 98 -9.26 -6.04 7.17
N ARG A 99 -9.68 -6.42 5.96
CA ARG A 99 -10.06 -5.47 4.90
C ARG A 99 -11.36 -4.73 5.21
N GLU A 100 -12.31 -5.37 5.89
CA GLU A 100 -13.57 -4.74 6.35
C GLU A 100 -13.32 -3.74 7.48
N HIS A 101 -12.41 -4.05 8.41
CA HIS A 101 -12.04 -3.13 9.50
C HIS A 101 -11.01 -2.07 9.10
N ALA A 102 -10.19 -2.33 8.07
CA ALA A 102 -9.20 -1.38 7.55
C ALA A 102 -9.73 0.05 7.30
N PRO A 103 -10.90 0.28 6.67
CA PRO A 103 -11.41 1.63 6.46
C PRO A 103 -11.70 2.37 7.76
N GLN A 104 -12.27 1.71 8.77
CA GLN A 104 -12.58 2.34 10.06
C GLN A 104 -11.28 2.70 10.79
N ASN A 105 -10.33 1.77 10.83
CA ASN A 105 -9.01 2.01 11.43
C ASN A 105 -8.29 3.17 10.73
N LYS A 106 -8.24 3.16 9.38
CA LYS A 106 -7.62 4.23 8.59
C LYS A 106 -8.26 5.59 8.84
N LYS A 107 -9.58 5.68 9.03
CA LYS A 107 -10.28 6.93 9.39
C LYS A 107 -9.81 7.44 10.76
N GLY A 108 -9.80 6.58 11.78
CA GLY A 108 -9.34 6.95 13.12
C GLY A 108 -7.86 7.39 13.15
N PHE A 109 -6.99 6.73 12.36
CA PHE A 109 -5.61 7.18 12.20
C PHE A 109 -5.51 8.51 11.45
N ALA A 110 -6.30 8.72 10.40
CA ALA A 110 -6.33 9.99 9.67
C ALA A 110 -6.77 11.17 10.55
N GLU A 111 -7.74 10.95 11.44
CA GLU A 111 -8.16 11.94 12.45
C GLU A 111 -7.03 12.26 13.43
N LYS A 112 -6.39 11.23 14.02
CA LYS A 112 -5.22 11.42 14.89
C LYS A 112 -4.08 12.16 14.18
N MET A 113 -3.86 11.88 12.90
CA MET A 113 -2.86 12.58 12.09
C MET A 113 -3.24 14.05 11.87
N LYS A 114 -4.52 14.36 11.61
CA LYS A 114 -4.99 15.75 11.50
C LYS A 114 -4.83 16.49 12.81
N ASP A 115 -5.19 15.88 13.94
CA ASP A 115 -5.08 16.49 15.26
C ASP A 115 -3.63 16.74 15.68
N ASN A 116 -2.73 15.79 15.38
CA ASN A 116 -1.31 15.99 15.64
C ASN A 116 -0.71 17.05 14.70
N SER A 117 -1.18 17.09 13.45
CA SER A 117 -0.73 18.09 12.49
C SER A 117 -1.17 19.50 12.87
N SER A 118 -2.43 19.70 13.27
CA SER A 118 -2.94 21.01 13.70
C SER A 118 -2.27 21.50 14.99
N LYS A 119 -1.87 20.59 15.88
CA LYS A 119 -1.08 20.93 17.07
C LYS A 119 0.36 21.34 16.73
N LYS A 120 0.97 20.67 15.74
CA LYS A 120 2.39 20.85 15.41
C LYS A 120 2.64 22.03 14.47
N PHE A 121 1.73 22.28 13.53
CA PHE A 121 1.88 23.31 12.52
C PHE A 121 0.89 24.45 12.77
N LYS A 122 1.40 25.67 12.78
CA LYS A 122 0.56 26.87 12.86
C LYS A 122 -0.22 27.03 11.55
N ASP A 123 -1.44 27.54 11.66
CA ASP A 123 -2.20 27.94 10.49
C ASP A 123 -1.43 29.01 9.71
N LEU A 124 -1.20 28.74 8.44
CA LEU A 124 -0.51 29.64 7.53
C LEU A 124 -1.50 30.73 7.10
N LEU A 125 -1.13 31.99 7.27
CA LEU A 125 -1.90 33.14 6.78
C LEU A 125 -1.29 33.69 5.49
N VAL A 126 -2.11 34.33 4.65
CA VAL A 126 -1.60 35.07 3.50
C VAL A 126 -0.66 36.16 4.01
N GLY A 127 0.53 36.27 3.41
CA GLY A 127 1.61 37.15 3.85
C GLY A 127 2.58 36.53 4.84
N SER A 128 2.38 35.29 5.29
CA SER A 128 3.34 34.60 6.15
C SER A 128 4.61 34.22 5.38
N THR A 129 5.76 34.39 6.02
CA THR A 129 7.06 33.96 5.49
C THR A 129 7.27 32.46 5.75
N VAL A 130 7.66 31.72 4.72
CA VAL A 130 7.94 30.28 4.78
C VAL A 130 9.31 29.96 4.19
N LEU A 131 9.92 28.90 4.68
CA LEU A 131 11.14 28.33 4.11
C LEU A 131 10.78 27.10 3.29
N ILE A 132 11.24 27.05 2.04
CA ILE A 132 11.04 25.93 1.14
C ILE A 132 12.38 25.30 0.81
N ASP A 133 12.48 23.99 0.99
CA ASP A 133 13.67 23.20 0.67
C ASP A 133 13.89 23.16 -0.85
N VAL A 134 15.12 23.46 -1.27
CA VAL A 134 15.56 23.39 -2.66
C VAL A 134 16.07 21.97 -2.94
N PRO A 135 15.54 21.27 -3.95
CA PRO A 135 16.04 19.96 -4.34
C PRO A 135 17.53 20.00 -4.68
N LYS A 136 18.28 18.96 -4.27
CA LYS A 136 19.73 18.87 -4.54
C LYS A 136 20.12 19.06 -6.01
N VAL A 137 19.25 18.66 -6.94
CA VAL A 137 19.48 18.80 -8.39
C VAL A 137 19.48 20.26 -8.87
N ASP A 138 18.71 21.13 -8.22
CA ASP A 138 18.65 22.57 -8.56
C ASP A 138 19.66 23.39 -7.75
N ARG A 139 20.45 22.72 -6.91
CA ARG A 139 21.28 23.36 -5.89
C ARG A 139 22.76 23.18 -6.24
N GLY A 140 23.47 24.29 -6.40
CA GLY A 140 24.92 24.30 -6.50
C GLY A 140 25.60 23.90 -5.17
N PRO A 141 26.87 23.52 -5.18
CA PRO A 141 27.58 23.04 -3.98
C PRO A 141 27.59 24.02 -2.81
N LEU A 142 27.53 25.33 -3.10
CA LEU A 142 27.58 26.42 -2.12
C LEU A 142 26.22 27.07 -1.85
N ASP A 143 25.16 26.67 -2.56
CA ASP A 143 23.85 27.30 -2.41
C ASP A 143 23.19 26.90 -1.10
N ALA A 144 22.30 27.73 -0.57
CA ALA A 144 21.53 27.41 0.64
C ALA A 144 20.58 26.22 0.40
N ASN A 145 20.30 25.45 1.46
CA ASN A 145 19.33 24.35 1.39
C ASN A 145 17.90 24.87 1.13
N ASN A 146 17.58 26.05 1.64
CA ASN A 146 16.22 26.55 1.76
C ASN A 146 16.12 27.97 1.21
N ILE A 147 15.02 28.29 0.54
CA ILE A 147 14.69 29.63 0.06
C ILE A 147 13.52 30.18 0.86
N THR A 148 13.61 31.47 1.22
CA THR A 148 12.54 32.20 1.89
C THR A 148 11.51 32.70 0.87
N GLU A 149 10.24 32.36 1.07
CA GLU A 149 9.14 32.76 0.19
C GLU A 149 7.93 33.27 1.01
N ILE A 150 7.02 34.00 0.36
CA ILE A 150 5.82 34.57 0.99
C ILE A 150 4.58 33.87 0.47
N VAL A 151 3.65 33.52 1.36
CA VAL A 151 2.37 32.91 1.00
C VAL A 151 1.46 33.95 0.35
N LEU A 152 1.18 33.80 -0.95
CA LEU A 152 0.35 34.71 -1.73
C LEU A 152 -1.13 34.31 -1.71
N ASN A 153 -1.42 33.01 -1.69
CA ASN A 153 -2.81 32.54 -1.71
C ASN A 153 -2.96 31.17 -1.08
N ILE A 154 -4.02 31.00 -0.29
CA ILE A 154 -4.37 29.74 0.36
C ILE A 154 -5.62 29.18 -0.32
N LYS A 155 -5.42 28.22 -1.22
CA LYS A 155 -6.48 27.36 -1.78
C LYS A 155 -6.21 25.92 -1.35
N LYS A 156 -6.57 24.93 -2.18
CA LYS A 156 -6.21 23.52 -1.98
C LYS A 156 -4.69 23.27 -2.04
N ILE A 157 -3.96 24.15 -2.72
CA ILE A 157 -2.50 24.21 -2.78
C ILE A 157 -2.12 25.66 -2.48
N PHE A 158 -1.08 25.86 -1.66
CA PHE A 158 -0.54 27.18 -1.35
C PHE A 158 0.20 27.72 -2.56
N ARG A 159 -0.15 28.94 -2.98
CA ARG A 159 0.67 29.70 -3.93
C ARG A 159 1.65 30.53 -3.14
N ILE A 160 2.93 30.38 -3.47
CA ILE A 160 4.02 31.00 -2.74
C ILE A 160 4.88 31.73 -3.77
N GLY A 161 5.45 32.87 -3.40
CA GLY A 161 6.25 33.67 -4.33
C GLY A 161 7.44 34.33 -3.65
N THR A 162 8.44 34.60 -4.47
CA THR A 162 9.55 35.49 -4.17
C THR A 162 9.37 36.81 -4.92
N SER A 163 10.23 37.79 -4.67
CA SER A 163 10.29 39.02 -5.46
C SER A 163 10.53 38.79 -6.96
N VAL A 164 11.06 37.62 -7.33
CA VAL A 164 11.47 37.29 -8.70
C VAL A 164 10.42 36.46 -9.45
N GLY A 165 9.53 35.75 -8.74
CA GLY A 165 8.52 34.93 -9.41
C GLY A 165 7.56 34.19 -8.49
N ILE A 166 6.47 33.69 -9.07
CA ILE A 166 5.40 32.96 -8.39
C ILE A 166 5.54 31.46 -8.68
N LYS A 167 5.43 30.63 -7.65
CA LYS A 167 5.42 29.16 -7.74
C LYS A 167 4.03 28.61 -7.36
N TYR A 168 3.64 27.51 -8.02
CA TYR A 168 2.29 26.92 -7.95
C TYR A 168 2.25 25.62 -7.14
#